data_AF-A0A352JUR8-F1
#
_entry.id   AF-A0A352JUR8-F1
#
_cell.length_a   1.000
_cell.length_b   1.000
_cell.length_c   1.000
_cell.angle_alpha   90.00
_cell.angle_beta   90.00
_cell.angle_gamma   90.00
#
_symmetry.space_group_name_H-M   'P 1'
#
loop_
_entity.id
_entity.type
_entity.pdbx_description
1 polymer ?
#
loop_
_entity_poly.entity_id
_entity_poly.type
_entity_poly.pdbx_seq_one_letter_code
_entity_poly.pdbx_strand_id
1 'polypeptide(L)'
;MIPKLLVILSILIATSELNIAMADCGYIPADINGDHQATAISDMIYFMNYQNGGPPPPIECGQPNGSCPQPSPFYPTLDVDGSCSVDSADIYYYWSYWIGNYGHLYHCATCPPDSIDSQDTTSIDNDVPDSIIVGNLDRSPIVVQIGLPFTIPVWVKNDEDVAGLSFALSAERKFIWGMGGHNRIGPLSAWPIIFDRPCDGDPSDPNRISVAVCIYARSFQTGFVDLLNTDGNYVQVAELTIWPAYDSSIVGDTTEISAGTYHDIGITTFCDPAGLEEWNPVTVPGKVTFIGTACHYIVGDVNGSRTYTGLDVVYAVRYFKGGPHPPYSCECPSGSGNFWFVAGDANASCTFNGLDIVYMVRNFRMDPWGAEPCPFCPGVH
;
A
#
# COMPACT_ATOMS: atom_id res chain seq x y z
N MET A 1 -48.15 62.52 6.16
CA MET A 1 -46.83 62.48 5.48
C MET A 1 -45.98 61.28 5.93
N ILE A 2 -46.59 60.16 6.34
CA ILE A 2 -45.89 58.99 6.93
C ILE A 2 -46.13 57.64 6.18
N PRO A 3 -47.08 57.45 5.23
CA PRO A 3 -47.27 56.14 4.60
C PRO A 3 -46.31 55.84 3.43
N LYS A 4 -45.55 56.83 2.94
CA LYS A 4 -44.60 56.62 1.82
C LYS A 4 -43.22 56.10 2.27
N LEU A 5 -42.86 56.24 3.55
CA LEU A 5 -41.56 55.82 4.06
C LEU A 5 -41.54 54.31 4.41
N LEU A 6 -42.67 53.74 4.82
CA LEU A 6 -42.77 52.30 5.12
C LEU A 6 -42.64 51.43 3.86
N VAL A 7 -43.19 51.87 2.72
CA VAL A 7 -43.13 51.10 1.46
C VAL A 7 -41.72 51.06 0.89
N ILE A 8 -40.92 52.11 1.08
CA ILE A 8 -39.51 52.14 0.62
C ILE A 8 -38.63 51.24 1.50
N LEU A 9 -38.90 51.16 2.81
CA LEU A 9 -38.15 50.27 3.71
C LEU A 9 -38.47 48.78 3.45
N SER A 10 -39.73 48.44 3.13
CA SER A 10 -40.11 47.07 2.75
C SER A 10 -39.52 46.63 1.41
N ILE A 11 -39.34 47.55 0.45
CA ILE A 11 -38.68 47.24 -0.83
C ILE A 11 -37.16 47.09 -0.63
N LEU A 12 -36.53 47.91 0.21
CA LEU A 12 -35.10 47.78 0.51
C LEU A 12 -34.75 46.48 1.27
N ILE A 13 -35.60 46.04 2.20
CA ILE A 13 -35.43 44.76 2.91
C ILE A 13 -35.67 43.58 1.96
N ALA A 14 -36.65 43.65 1.06
CA ALA A 14 -36.86 42.63 0.04
C ALA A 14 -35.73 42.56 -1.00
N THR A 15 -35.08 43.68 -1.34
CA THR A 15 -33.89 43.68 -2.24
C THR A 15 -32.59 43.32 -1.53
N SER A 16 -32.50 43.42 -0.21
CA SER A 16 -31.35 42.89 0.54
C SER A 16 -31.44 41.39 0.77
N GLU A 17 -32.65 40.81 0.88
CA GLU A 17 -32.83 39.36 0.98
C GLU A 17 -32.80 38.64 -0.39
N LEU A 18 -33.13 39.33 -1.50
CA LEU A 18 -32.93 38.77 -2.85
C LEU A 18 -31.47 38.80 -3.36
N ASN A 19 -30.56 39.50 -2.67
CA ASN A 19 -29.14 39.54 -3.00
C ASN A 19 -28.29 38.56 -2.15
N ILE A 20 -28.91 37.69 -1.35
CA ILE A 20 -28.21 36.82 -0.37
C ILE A 20 -28.08 35.35 -0.81
N ALA A 21 -28.48 34.98 -2.04
CA ALA A 21 -28.21 33.62 -2.52
C ALA A 21 -28.02 33.54 -4.03
N MET A 22 -27.23 34.44 -4.62
CA MET A 22 -26.35 33.92 -5.69
C MET A 22 -25.35 33.06 -4.94
N ALA A 23 -25.64 31.75 -4.82
CA ALA A 23 -24.74 30.81 -4.20
C ALA A 23 -23.38 31.00 -4.90
N ASP A 24 -22.38 31.43 -4.13
CA ASP A 24 -21.03 31.52 -4.62
C ASP A 24 -20.65 30.11 -5.06
N CYS A 25 -20.44 29.92 -6.36
CA CYS A 25 -20.20 28.62 -6.96
C CYS A 25 -18.75 28.18 -6.77
N GLY A 26 -18.14 28.61 -5.67
CA GLY A 26 -16.79 28.25 -5.32
C GLY A 26 -16.72 26.78 -5.00
N TYR A 27 -15.89 26.06 -5.75
CA TYR A 27 -15.69 24.63 -5.57
C TYR A 27 -14.25 24.24 -5.88
N ILE A 28 -13.83 23.11 -5.32
CA ILE A 28 -12.59 22.41 -5.63
C ILE A 28 -12.98 21.18 -6.46
N PRO A 29 -12.38 20.96 -7.65
CA PRO A 29 -12.67 19.74 -8.41
C PRO A 29 -12.40 18.52 -7.54
N ALA A 30 -13.33 17.56 -7.55
CA ALA A 30 -13.30 16.35 -6.73
C ALA A 30 -13.44 16.50 -5.20
N ASP A 31 -13.66 17.69 -4.66
CA ASP A 31 -14.20 17.87 -3.30
C ASP A 31 -15.72 17.67 -3.34
N ILE A 32 -16.12 16.40 -3.35
CA ILE A 32 -17.48 15.95 -3.60
C ILE A 32 -18.32 16.08 -2.34
N ASN A 33 -17.72 15.83 -1.17
CA ASN A 33 -18.40 15.90 0.12
C ASN A 33 -18.46 17.35 0.70
N GLY A 34 -17.67 18.28 0.15
CA GLY A 34 -17.63 19.69 0.54
C GLY A 34 -16.81 19.98 1.80
N ASP A 35 -15.85 19.11 2.13
CA ASP A 35 -14.94 19.30 3.26
C ASP A 35 -13.72 20.18 2.93
N HIS A 36 -13.69 20.72 1.70
CA HIS A 36 -12.64 21.55 1.12
C HIS A 36 -11.34 20.79 0.82
N GLN A 37 -11.43 19.47 0.67
CA GLN A 37 -10.34 18.59 0.31
C GLN A 37 -10.82 17.63 -0.76
N ALA A 38 -9.94 17.34 -1.72
CA ALA A 38 -10.20 16.31 -2.71
C ALA A 38 -9.34 15.10 -2.33
N THR A 39 -9.95 14.09 -1.73
CA THR A 39 -9.24 12.90 -1.22
C THR A 39 -9.66 11.64 -1.98
N ALA A 40 -8.76 10.65 -1.96
CA ALA A 40 -8.99 9.41 -2.68
C ALA A 40 -10.13 8.55 -2.10
N ILE A 41 -10.49 8.76 -0.82
CA ILE A 41 -11.39 7.85 -0.10
C ILE A 41 -12.73 8.50 0.20
N SER A 42 -12.78 9.58 0.98
CA SER A 42 -14.06 10.18 1.41
C SER A 42 -14.89 10.63 0.23
N ASP A 43 -14.31 11.39 -0.69
CA ASP A 43 -15.02 11.88 -1.87
C ASP A 43 -15.48 10.75 -2.78
N MET A 44 -14.67 9.69 -2.91
CA MET A 44 -15.06 8.52 -3.69
C MET A 44 -16.24 7.79 -3.03
N ILE A 45 -16.21 7.59 -1.71
CA ILE A 45 -17.29 6.98 -0.95
C ILE A 45 -18.56 7.84 -1.03
N TYR A 46 -18.43 9.15 -0.88
CA TYR A 46 -19.54 10.10 -1.01
C TYR A 46 -20.14 10.07 -2.41
N PHE A 47 -19.31 10.06 -3.46
CA PHE A 47 -19.77 9.96 -4.85
C PHE A 47 -20.56 8.67 -5.09
N MET A 48 -20.04 7.53 -4.61
CA MET A 48 -20.74 6.26 -4.70
C MET A 48 -22.06 6.27 -3.91
N ASN A 49 -22.08 6.88 -2.72
CA ASN A 49 -23.30 7.03 -1.92
C ASN A 49 -24.34 7.86 -2.66
N TYR A 50 -23.96 9.00 -3.23
CA TYR A 50 -24.83 9.86 -4.04
C TYR A 50 -25.44 9.09 -5.22
N GLN A 51 -24.63 8.33 -5.97
CA GLN A 51 -25.11 7.52 -7.10
C GLN A 51 -26.11 6.43 -6.68
N ASN A 52 -26.03 5.97 -5.42
CA ASN A 52 -26.95 5.00 -4.84
C ASN A 52 -28.17 5.65 -4.15
N GLY A 53 -28.44 6.93 -4.40
CA GLY A 53 -29.58 7.66 -3.85
C GLY A 53 -29.32 8.28 -2.47
N GLY A 54 -28.05 8.40 -2.09
CA GLY A 54 -27.60 9.20 -0.95
C GLY A 54 -27.80 10.70 -1.15
N PRO A 55 -27.35 11.53 -0.19
CA PRO A 55 -27.48 12.97 -0.29
C PRO A 55 -26.71 13.53 -1.51
N PRO A 56 -27.22 14.59 -2.16
CA PRO A 56 -26.48 15.27 -3.21
C PRO A 56 -25.21 15.95 -2.67
N PRO A 57 -24.19 16.19 -3.50
CA PRO A 57 -23.09 17.08 -3.15
C PRO A 57 -23.60 18.45 -2.69
N PRO A 58 -22.91 19.11 -1.74
CA PRO A 58 -23.39 20.36 -1.15
C PRO A 58 -23.37 21.55 -2.12
N ILE A 59 -22.56 21.49 -3.18
CA ILE A 59 -22.39 22.60 -4.14
C ILE A 59 -23.14 22.29 -5.45
N GLU A 60 -24.28 22.94 -5.66
CA GLU A 60 -25.07 22.88 -6.90
C GLU A 60 -24.96 24.19 -7.66
N CYS A 61 -24.45 24.14 -8.90
CA CYS A 61 -24.11 25.32 -9.68
C CYS A 61 -24.89 25.50 -10.98
N GLY A 62 -25.84 24.61 -11.28
CA GLY A 62 -26.64 24.67 -12.49
C GLY A 62 -27.66 25.80 -12.49
N GLN A 63 -28.01 26.29 -13.67
CA GLN A 63 -29.10 27.26 -13.86
C GLN A 63 -30.46 26.67 -13.46
N PRO A 64 -31.33 27.46 -12.81
CA PRO A 64 -31.18 28.89 -12.49
C PRO A 64 -30.50 29.17 -11.13
N ASN A 65 -30.06 28.15 -10.40
CA ASN A 65 -29.66 28.27 -9.00
C ASN A 65 -28.21 28.74 -8.82
N GLY A 66 -27.31 28.39 -9.74
CA GLY A 66 -25.89 28.77 -9.70
C GLY A 66 -25.43 29.61 -10.89
N SER A 67 -24.13 29.90 -10.95
CA SER A 67 -23.52 30.71 -12.01
C SER A 67 -23.12 29.92 -13.26
N CYS A 68 -23.14 28.59 -13.20
CA CYS A 68 -22.70 27.75 -14.30
C CYS A 68 -23.82 27.58 -15.34
N PRO A 69 -23.50 27.54 -16.65
CA PRO A 69 -24.52 27.54 -17.71
C PRO A 69 -25.27 26.21 -17.86
N GLN A 70 -24.83 25.14 -17.19
CA GLN A 70 -25.45 23.82 -17.19
C GLN A 70 -26.84 23.88 -16.55
N PRO A 71 -27.81 23.04 -16.98
CA PRO A 71 -29.11 22.95 -16.33
C PRO A 71 -28.98 22.30 -14.94
N SER A 72 -29.76 22.80 -13.97
CA SER A 72 -29.85 22.22 -12.63
C SER A 72 -30.56 20.84 -12.62
N PRO A 73 -30.10 19.86 -11.83
CA PRO A 73 -28.93 19.95 -10.94
C PRO A 73 -27.60 19.72 -11.69
N PHE A 74 -26.62 20.59 -11.45
CA PHE A 74 -25.23 20.39 -11.90
C PHE A 74 -24.28 20.55 -10.71
N TYR A 75 -23.54 19.49 -10.39
CA TYR A 75 -22.58 19.45 -9.29
C TYR A 75 -21.16 19.49 -9.89
N PRO A 76 -20.52 20.67 -9.96
CA PRO A 76 -19.28 20.82 -10.70
C PRO A 76 -18.09 20.11 -10.03
N THR A 77 -18.20 19.77 -8.75
CA THR A 77 -17.24 18.93 -8.02
C THR A 77 -17.18 17.50 -8.55
N LEU A 78 -18.27 17.02 -9.16
CA LEU A 78 -18.38 15.67 -9.73
C LEU A 78 -17.90 15.58 -11.19
N ASP A 79 -17.85 16.68 -11.94
CA ASP A 79 -17.37 16.70 -13.32
C ASP A 79 -15.84 16.76 -13.33
N VAL A 80 -15.23 15.58 -13.18
CA VAL A 80 -13.78 15.43 -13.08
C VAL A 80 -13.12 15.07 -14.41
N ASP A 81 -13.92 14.80 -15.45
CA ASP A 81 -13.44 14.51 -16.80
C ASP A 81 -13.58 15.71 -17.77
N GLY A 82 -14.24 16.78 -17.32
CA GLY A 82 -14.39 18.05 -18.03
C GLY A 82 -15.47 18.02 -19.12
N SER A 83 -16.38 17.05 -19.07
CA SER A 83 -17.46 16.87 -20.03
C SER A 83 -18.58 17.90 -19.89
N CYS A 84 -18.59 18.69 -18.81
CA CYS A 84 -19.72 19.55 -18.43
C CYS A 84 -21.02 18.77 -18.20
N SER A 85 -20.89 17.50 -17.83
CA SER A 85 -21.95 16.59 -17.39
C SER A 85 -21.46 15.80 -16.19
N VAL A 86 -22.39 15.24 -15.42
CA VAL A 86 -22.07 14.34 -14.31
C VAL A 86 -22.70 12.98 -14.61
N ASP A 87 -21.87 11.99 -14.91
CA ASP A 87 -22.31 10.64 -15.20
C ASP A 87 -21.31 9.57 -14.71
N SER A 88 -21.46 8.33 -15.17
CA SER A 88 -20.59 7.23 -14.76
C SER A 88 -19.15 7.33 -15.29
N ALA A 89 -18.91 8.12 -16.34
CA ALA A 89 -17.58 8.38 -16.87
C ALA A 89 -16.73 9.14 -15.85
N ASP A 90 -17.32 10.09 -15.12
CA ASP A 90 -16.66 10.82 -14.04
C ASP A 90 -16.17 9.89 -12.94
N ILE A 91 -16.98 8.91 -12.52
CA ILE A 91 -16.57 7.91 -11.51
C ILE A 91 -15.35 7.14 -12.00
N TYR A 92 -15.36 6.69 -13.25
CA TYR A 92 -14.24 5.95 -13.83
C TYR A 92 -13.00 6.83 -14.00
N TYR A 93 -13.19 8.10 -14.37
CA TYR A 93 -12.11 9.07 -14.49
C TYR A 93 -11.48 9.36 -13.13
N TYR A 94 -12.31 9.63 -12.12
CA TYR A 94 -11.89 9.89 -10.75
C TYR A 94 -11.10 8.72 -10.18
N TRP A 95 -11.64 7.50 -10.37
CA TRP A 95 -10.95 6.27 -10.04
C TRP A 95 -9.59 6.17 -10.75
N SER A 96 -9.58 6.40 -12.05
CA SER A 96 -8.38 6.28 -12.90
C SER A 96 -7.30 7.30 -12.53
N TYR A 97 -7.70 8.50 -12.09
CA TYR A 97 -6.81 9.52 -11.56
C TYR A 97 -6.09 9.00 -10.32
N TRP A 98 -6.82 8.55 -9.29
CA TRP A 98 -6.20 8.06 -8.05
C TRP A 98 -5.35 6.80 -8.22
N ILE A 99 -5.59 6.01 -9.28
CA ILE A 99 -4.71 4.88 -9.61
C ILE A 99 -3.50 5.26 -10.48
N GLY A 100 -3.24 6.55 -10.65
CA GLY A 100 -2.12 7.10 -11.39
C GLY A 100 -2.19 6.82 -12.90
N ASN A 101 -3.38 6.57 -13.46
CA ASN A 101 -3.55 6.44 -14.92
C ASN A 101 -3.77 7.80 -15.59
N TYR A 102 -4.25 8.80 -14.85
CA TYR A 102 -4.38 10.19 -15.29
C TYR A 102 -3.55 11.11 -14.39
N GLY A 103 -2.92 12.12 -14.98
CA GLY A 103 -2.00 13.02 -14.25
C GLY A 103 -2.66 14.29 -13.70
N HIS A 104 -3.96 14.49 -13.91
CA HIS A 104 -4.72 15.63 -13.40
C HIS A 104 -6.21 15.36 -13.52
N LEU A 105 -6.99 16.05 -12.69
CA LEU A 105 -8.44 16.15 -12.82
C LEU A 105 -8.80 17.27 -13.82
N TYR A 106 -9.89 17.08 -14.55
CA TYR A 106 -10.47 18.11 -15.40
C TYR A 106 -11.66 18.76 -14.70
N HIS A 107 -12.17 19.82 -15.32
CA HIS A 107 -13.38 20.51 -14.90
C HIS A 107 -14.07 21.09 -16.13
N CYS A 108 -15.37 21.33 -16.02
CA CYS A 108 -16.11 22.01 -17.08
C CYS A 108 -15.49 23.38 -17.40
N ALA A 109 -15.02 23.57 -18.64
CA ALA A 109 -14.39 24.82 -19.06
C ALA A 109 -15.31 26.06 -18.98
N THR A 110 -16.62 25.85 -18.89
CA THR A 110 -17.62 26.93 -18.74
C THR A 110 -18.07 27.17 -17.30
N CYS A 111 -17.54 26.41 -16.36
CA CYS A 111 -17.80 26.49 -14.93
C CYS A 111 -16.46 26.26 -14.21
N PRO A 112 -15.51 27.22 -14.24
CA PRO A 112 -14.18 27.02 -13.65
C PRO A 112 -14.23 27.03 -12.10
N PRO A 113 -13.35 26.29 -11.42
CA PRO A 113 -13.25 26.28 -9.96
C PRO A 113 -12.59 27.54 -9.39
N ASP A 114 -12.81 27.79 -8.10
CA ASP A 114 -12.23 28.94 -7.37
C ASP A 114 -10.76 28.73 -7.02
N SER A 115 -10.38 27.49 -6.75
CA SER A 115 -9.01 27.09 -6.46
C SER A 115 -8.73 25.66 -6.92
N ILE A 116 -7.48 25.38 -7.24
CA ILE A 116 -7.00 24.04 -7.66
C ILE A 116 -6.21 23.36 -6.54
N ASP A 117 -6.00 24.03 -5.40
CA ASP A 117 -5.11 23.55 -4.34
C ASP A 117 -5.94 22.91 -3.22
N SER A 118 -6.03 21.57 -3.23
CA SER A 118 -6.56 20.76 -2.14
C SER A 118 -5.42 20.42 -1.18
N GLN A 119 -5.46 20.93 0.05
CA GLN A 119 -4.58 20.47 1.12
C GLN A 119 -5.32 19.45 1.98
N ASP A 120 -4.74 18.27 2.09
CA ASP A 120 -5.17 17.21 3.01
C ASP A 120 -5.04 17.71 4.47
N THR A 121 -6.18 17.97 5.10
CA THR A 121 -6.33 18.28 6.51
C THR A 121 -7.31 17.30 7.15
N THR A 122 -6.87 16.07 7.33
CA THR A 122 -7.56 15.08 8.17
C THR A 122 -7.95 15.60 9.55
N SER A 123 -9.10 15.15 10.04
CA SER A 123 -9.60 15.46 11.37
C SER A 123 -8.96 14.55 12.44
N ILE A 124 -8.93 15.02 13.70
CA ILE A 124 -8.45 14.22 14.83
C ILE A 124 -9.65 13.46 15.40
N ASP A 125 -9.54 12.14 15.47
CA ASP A 125 -10.45 11.27 16.22
C ASP A 125 -10.51 11.72 17.69
N ASN A 126 -11.73 11.99 18.16
CA ASN A 126 -11.98 12.51 19.51
C ASN A 126 -12.21 11.40 20.56
N ASP A 127 -12.26 10.13 20.16
CA ASP A 127 -12.63 8.98 20.98
C ASP A 127 -11.41 8.06 21.27
N VAL A 128 -11.58 6.73 21.27
CA VAL A 128 -10.48 5.81 21.62
C VAL A 128 -9.49 5.81 20.47
N PRO A 129 -8.19 6.13 20.69
CA PRO A 129 -7.28 6.29 19.57
C PRO A 129 -7.20 5.07 18.68
N ASP A 130 -7.65 5.27 17.45
CA ASP A 130 -7.50 4.34 16.35
C ASP A 130 -6.03 4.09 16.02
N SER A 131 -5.72 2.85 15.62
CA SER A 131 -4.34 2.51 15.33
C SER A 131 -4.18 1.36 14.35
N ILE A 132 -3.06 1.42 13.64
CA ILE A 132 -2.61 0.36 12.75
C ILE A 132 -1.24 -0.12 13.21
N ILE A 133 -1.08 -1.43 13.38
CA ILE A 133 0.24 -2.05 13.59
C ILE A 133 0.66 -2.73 12.30
N VAL A 134 1.85 -2.37 11.82
CA VAL A 134 2.53 -3.09 10.75
C VAL A 134 3.52 -4.05 11.40
N GLY A 135 3.40 -5.35 11.17
CA GLY A 135 4.26 -6.37 11.76
C GLY A 135 3.65 -7.12 12.95
N ASN A 136 4.50 -7.82 13.70
CA ASN A 136 4.03 -8.69 14.79
C ASN A 136 3.23 -7.89 15.83
N LEU A 137 2.09 -8.43 16.26
CA LEU A 137 1.20 -7.79 17.22
C LEU A 137 1.90 -7.48 18.57
N ASP A 138 2.84 -8.33 18.96
CA ASP A 138 3.67 -8.18 20.16
C ASP A 138 4.85 -7.20 19.97
N ARG A 139 4.97 -6.60 18.78
CA ARG A 139 6.01 -5.65 18.36
C ARG A 139 7.43 -6.25 18.33
N SER A 140 7.55 -7.57 18.38
CA SER A 140 8.82 -8.24 18.16
C SER A 140 9.29 -8.04 16.71
N PRO A 141 10.61 -7.96 16.45
CA PRO A 141 11.10 -7.88 15.08
C PRO A 141 10.76 -9.13 14.26
N ILE A 142 10.36 -8.93 13.01
CA ILE A 142 10.25 -10.01 12.04
C ILE A 142 11.67 -10.33 11.56
N VAL A 143 12.12 -11.56 11.77
CA VAL A 143 13.44 -12.02 11.32
C VAL A 143 13.31 -12.55 9.90
N VAL A 144 14.05 -11.96 8.96
CA VAL A 144 13.92 -12.25 7.53
C VAL A 144 15.26 -12.57 6.90
N GLN A 145 15.24 -13.51 5.96
CA GLN A 145 16.42 -13.85 5.19
C GLN A 145 16.54 -12.89 4.00
N ILE A 146 17.73 -12.30 3.79
CA ILE A 146 17.96 -11.43 2.62
C ILE A 146 17.68 -12.17 1.31
N GLY A 147 17.18 -11.46 0.30
CA GLY A 147 16.88 -12.01 -1.02
C GLY A 147 15.66 -12.96 -1.11
N LEU A 148 14.98 -13.29 -0.01
CA LEU A 148 13.72 -14.04 -0.02
C LEU A 148 12.55 -13.11 0.33
N PRO A 149 11.46 -13.11 -0.45
CA PRO A 149 10.27 -12.34 -0.09
C PRO A 149 9.67 -12.89 1.21
N PHE A 150 9.06 -12.00 1.99
CA PHE A 150 8.38 -12.35 3.23
C PHE A 150 7.07 -11.56 3.36
N THR A 151 6.18 -12.01 4.25
CA THR A 151 4.91 -11.33 4.51
C THR A 151 4.95 -10.61 5.85
N ILE A 152 4.25 -9.48 5.92
CA ILE A 152 4.10 -8.68 7.14
C ILE A 152 2.61 -8.53 7.43
N PRO A 153 2.14 -8.95 8.63
CA PRO A 153 0.75 -8.77 9.01
C PRO A 153 0.44 -7.30 9.29
N VAL A 154 -0.76 -6.87 8.96
CA VAL A 154 -1.31 -5.55 9.28
C VAL A 154 -2.49 -5.74 10.21
N TRP A 155 -2.44 -5.08 11.37
CA TRP A 155 -3.48 -5.13 12.39
C TRP A 155 -4.14 -3.77 12.49
N VAL A 156 -5.47 -3.76 12.54
CA VAL A 156 -6.27 -2.56 12.78
C VAL A 156 -6.93 -2.69 14.14
N LYS A 157 -7.00 -1.56 14.85
CA LYS A 157 -7.85 -1.35 16.01
C LYS A 157 -8.61 -0.04 15.80
N ASN A 158 -9.93 -0.13 15.89
CA ASN A 158 -10.89 0.96 15.89
C ASN A 158 -12.22 0.60 16.58
N ASP A 159 -12.99 1.60 16.99
CA ASP A 159 -14.32 1.46 17.57
C ASP A 159 -15.47 2.05 16.73
N GLU A 160 -15.13 2.69 15.61
CA GLU A 160 -16.09 3.20 14.62
C GLU A 160 -16.32 2.22 13.47
N ASP A 161 -17.41 2.46 12.75
CA ASP A 161 -17.65 1.78 11.48
C ASP A 161 -16.83 2.44 10.37
N VAL A 162 -15.75 1.79 9.94
CA VAL A 162 -14.92 2.27 8.84
C VAL A 162 -15.40 1.65 7.53
N ALA A 163 -15.62 2.49 6.51
CA ALA A 163 -15.96 2.06 5.16
C ALA A 163 -14.86 2.34 4.14
N GLY A 164 -13.82 3.09 4.51
CA GLY A 164 -12.66 3.36 3.66
C GLY A 164 -11.37 3.28 4.45
N LEU A 165 -10.35 2.67 3.86
CA LEU A 165 -9.02 2.55 4.45
C LEU A 165 -7.96 2.79 3.38
N SER A 166 -7.14 3.81 3.60
CA SER A 166 -5.86 4.00 2.91
C SER A 166 -4.77 3.63 3.88
N PHE A 167 -3.84 2.77 3.48
CA PHE A 167 -2.58 2.64 4.21
C PHE A 167 -1.41 2.92 3.28
N ALA A 168 -0.79 4.09 3.47
CA ALA A 168 0.50 4.43 2.92
C ALA A 168 1.61 4.01 3.89
N LEU A 169 2.45 3.07 3.48
CA LEU A 169 3.59 2.59 4.25
C LEU A 169 4.90 2.94 3.55
N SER A 170 5.95 3.19 4.33
CA SER A 170 7.27 3.47 3.80
C SER A 170 8.38 2.70 4.52
N ALA A 171 9.44 2.40 3.78
CA ALA A 171 10.64 1.76 4.29
C ALA A 171 11.90 2.35 3.65
N GLU A 172 13.06 2.18 4.30
CA GLU A 172 14.34 2.58 3.70
C GLU A 172 14.72 1.65 2.55
N ARG A 173 15.04 2.26 1.39
CA ARG A 173 15.41 1.57 0.14
C ARG A 173 16.65 0.69 0.29
N LYS A 174 17.57 1.03 1.20
CA LYS A 174 18.77 0.23 1.44
C LYS A 174 18.44 -1.18 1.96
N PHE A 175 17.29 -1.34 2.61
CA PHE A 175 16.84 -2.59 3.21
C PHE A 175 15.76 -3.30 2.40
N ILE A 176 14.88 -2.54 1.75
CA ILE A 176 13.71 -3.05 1.02
C ILE A 176 13.74 -2.46 -0.39
N TRP A 177 13.78 -3.31 -1.41
CA TRP A 177 13.75 -2.85 -2.81
C TRP A 177 12.36 -2.88 -3.43
N GLY A 178 11.41 -3.60 -2.81
CA GLY A 178 10.04 -3.71 -3.28
C GLY A 178 9.07 -3.97 -2.14
N MET A 179 7.87 -3.40 -2.26
CA MET A 179 6.72 -3.68 -1.39
C MET A 179 5.49 -3.82 -2.29
N GLY A 180 4.55 -4.67 -1.92
CA GLY A 180 3.32 -4.86 -2.70
C GLY A 180 2.82 -6.28 -2.63
N GLY A 181 1.71 -6.58 -3.29
CA GLY A 181 1.07 -7.89 -3.15
C GLY A 181 0.48 -8.05 -1.75
N HIS A 182 -0.83 -8.15 -1.69
CA HIS A 182 -1.54 -8.18 -0.43
C HIS A 182 -2.47 -9.37 -0.36
N ASN A 183 -2.45 -10.07 0.77
CA ASN A 183 -3.47 -11.04 1.13
C ASN A 183 -4.41 -10.37 2.11
N ARG A 184 -5.67 -10.21 1.73
CA ARG A 184 -6.67 -9.55 2.59
C ARG A 184 -7.32 -10.59 3.48
N ILE A 185 -7.43 -10.25 4.75
CA ILE A 185 -8.06 -11.08 5.77
C ILE A 185 -9.40 -10.42 6.12
N GLY A 186 -10.38 -11.22 6.50
CA GLY A 186 -11.71 -10.70 6.87
C GLY A 186 -11.60 -9.66 7.99
N PRO A 187 -12.30 -8.50 7.90
CA PRO A 187 -13.38 -8.19 6.95
C PRO A 187 -12.93 -7.65 5.58
N LEU A 188 -11.69 -7.18 5.43
CA LEU A 188 -11.20 -6.54 4.19
C LEU A 188 -11.18 -7.47 2.97
N SER A 189 -11.19 -8.79 3.17
CA SER A 189 -11.23 -9.77 2.08
C SER A 189 -12.44 -9.60 1.15
N ALA A 190 -13.55 -9.05 1.67
CA ALA A 190 -14.78 -8.80 0.92
C ALA A 190 -14.79 -7.45 0.19
N TRP A 191 -13.90 -6.53 0.56
CA TRP A 191 -13.86 -5.18 0.00
C TRP A 191 -13.24 -5.19 -1.40
N PRO A 192 -13.64 -4.34 -2.34
CA PRO A 192 -12.85 -4.07 -3.55
C PRO A 192 -11.55 -3.31 -3.22
N ILE A 193 -10.51 -3.55 -4.01
CA ILE A 193 -9.31 -2.70 -4.03
C ILE A 193 -9.47 -1.64 -5.10
N ILE A 194 -9.17 -0.40 -4.76
CA ILE A 194 -9.04 0.69 -5.72
C ILE A 194 -7.62 0.71 -6.26
N PHE A 195 -6.65 0.69 -5.36
CA PHE A 195 -5.27 0.92 -5.69
C PHE A 195 -4.33 -0.02 -4.96
N ASP A 196 -3.37 -0.57 -5.70
CA ASP A 196 -2.19 -1.25 -5.18
C ASP A 196 -1.03 -0.95 -6.13
N ARG A 197 -0.25 0.09 -5.82
CA ARG A 197 1.02 0.32 -6.52
C ARG A 197 2.10 0.75 -5.54
N PRO A 198 3.27 0.07 -5.55
CA PRO A 198 4.48 0.68 -5.03
C PRO A 198 4.88 1.87 -5.93
N CYS A 199 5.20 3.01 -5.33
CA CYS A 199 5.94 4.06 -6.01
C CYS A 199 7.41 3.98 -5.56
N ASP A 200 8.30 3.87 -6.54
CA ASP A 200 9.71 4.07 -6.30
C ASP A 200 9.98 5.57 -6.19
N GLY A 201 10.30 6.05 -4.98
CA GLY A 201 10.74 7.42 -4.76
C GLY A 201 9.59 8.43 -4.82
N ASP A 202 8.59 8.27 -3.93
CA ASP A 202 7.67 9.35 -3.57
C ASP A 202 8.49 10.65 -3.43
N PRO A 203 8.11 11.78 -4.06
CA PRO A 203 9.01 12.90 -4.36
C PRO A 203 9.68 13.58 -3.15
N SER A 204 9.33 13.21 -1.92
CA SER A 204 9.86 13.76 -0.68
C SER A 204 11.16 13.11 -0.17
N ASP A 205 11.38 11.80 -0.41
CA ASP A 205 12.60 11.10 0.04
C ASP A 205 13.08 10.01 -0.94
N PRO A 206 14.18 10.25 -1.70
CA PRO A 206 14.71 9.27 -2.65
C PRO A 206 15.30 8.01 -1.96
N ASN A 207 15.56 8.06 -0.66
CA ASN A 207 16.09 6.93 0.11
C ASN A 207 14.98 6.01 0.64
N ARG A 208 13.72 6.31 0.35
CA ARG A 208 12.58 5.49 0.76
C ARG A 208 11.86 4.89 -0.44
N ILE A 209 11.17 3.80 -0.15
CA ILE A 209 10.15 3.22 -1.00
C ILE A 209 8.83 3.32 -0.25
N SER A 210 7.76 3.68 -0.96
CA SER A 210 6.42 3.76 -0.40
C SER A 210 5.48 2.85 -1.18
N VAL A 211 4.52 2.27 -0.46
CA VAL A 211 3.39 1.57 -1.04
C VAL A 211 2.12 2.17 -0.44
N ALA A 212 1.15 2.45 -1.28
CA ALA A 212 -0.19 2.78 -0.83
C ALA A 212 -1.16 1.72 -1.32
N VAL A 213 -2.06 1.34 -0.43
CA VAL A 213 -3.21 0.52 -0.76
C VAL A 213 -4.45 1.28 -0.32
N CYS A 214 -5.36 1.50 -1.25
CA CYS A 214 -6.64 2.14 -1.00
C CYS A 214 -7.77 1.15 -1.26
N ILE A 215 -8.60 0.95 -0.24
CA ILE A 215 -9.69 -0.02 -0.23
C ILE A 215 -10.93 0.61 0.43
N TYR A 216 -12.10 0.12 0.05
CA TYR A 216 -13.36 0.59 0.59
C TYR A 216 -14.39 -0.54 0.64
N ALA A 217 -15.33 -0.45 1.58
CA ALA A 217 -16.46 -1.35 1.68
C ALA A 217 -17.42 -1.09 0.52
N ARG A 218 -17.72 -2.12 -0.28
CA ARG A 218 -18.67 -2.01 -1.39
C ARG A 218 -20.09 -2.30 -0.91
N SER A 219 -21.05 -1.47 -1.33
CA SER A 219 -22.42 -1.95 -1.56
C SER A 219 -23.12 -1.15 -2.65
N PHE A 220 -23.34 -1.78 -3.80
CA PHE A 220 -24.04 -1.15 -4.92
C PHE A 220 -25.57 -1.28 -4.81
N GLN A 221 -26.12 -2.06 -3.85
CA GLN A 221 -27.56 -2.39 -3.85
C GLN A 221 -28.22 -2.65 -2.49
N THR A 222 -27.49 -2.83 -1.37
CA THR A 222 -28.10 -3.26 -0.09
C THR A 222 -27.61 -2.55 1.18
N GLY A 223 -26.90 -1.41 1.05
CA GLY A 223 -26.19 -0.77 2.18
C GLY A 223 -24.89 -1.50 2.53
N PHE A 224 -23.95 -0.82 3.21
CA PHE A 224 -22.64 -1.39 3.56
C PHE A 224 -22.80 -2.69 4.32
N VAL A 225 -22.37 -3.78 3.71
CA VAL A 225 -22.17 -5.07 4.36
C VAL A 225 -20.67 -5.19 4.57
N ASP A 226 -20.24 -5.52 5.78
CA ASP A 226 -18.83 -5.71 6.17
C ASP A 226 -18.03 -4.42 6.45
N LEU A 227 -18.61 -3.44 7.16
CA LEU A 227 -17.84 -2.32 7.74
C LEU A 227 -16.71 -2.85 8.64
N LEU A 228 -15.58 -2.14 8.66
CA LEU A 228 -14.46 -2.46 9.53
C LEU A 228 -14.73 -1.79 10.87
N ASN A 229 -15.21 -2.59 11.82
CA ASN A 229 -15.29 -2.21 13.23
C ASN A 229 -14.68 -3.36 14.04
N THR A 230 -13.67 -3.05 14.84
CA THR A 230 -12.95 -4.05 15.62
C THR A 230 -13.31 -4.04 17.11
N ASP A 231 -14.33 -3.26 17.49
CA ASP A 231 -14.77 -3.06 18.88
C ASP A 231 -13.60 -2.70 19.81
N GLY A 232 -12.65 -1.89 19.32
CA GLY A 232 -11.45 -1.49 20.05
C GLY A 232 -10.43 -2.61 20.28
N ASN A 233 -10.47 -3.72 19.54
CA ASN A 233 -9.49 -4.80 19.61
C ASN A 233 -8.61 -4.86 18.35
N TYR A 234 -7.37 -5.33 18.47
CA TYR A 234 -6.56 -5.56 17.27
C TYR A 234 -7.07 -6.78 16.48
N VAL A 235 -7.43 -6.55 15.22
CA VAL A 235 -7.80 -7.59 14.25
C VAL A 235 -6.79 -7.55 13.11
N GLN A 236 -6.29 -8.71 12.70
CA GLN A 236 -5.44 -8.78 11.50
C GLN A 236 -6.32 -8.64 10.27
N VAL A 237 -6.00 -7.66 9.42
CA VAL A 237 -6.84 -7.32 8.27
C VAL A 237 -6.13 -7.53 6.93
N ALA A 238 -4.80 -7.57 6.92
CA ALA A 238 -4.03 -7.83 5.72
C ALA A 238 -2.68 -8.48 6.03
N GLU A 239 -2.05 -8.99 4.98
CA GLU A 239 -0.63 -9.34 4.92
C GLU A 239 -0.03 -8.70 3.68
N LEU A 240 1.10 -8.02 3.85
CA LEU A 240 1.82 -7.36 2.75
C LEU A 240 3.07 -8.15 2.40
N THR A 241 3.30 -8.39 1.11
CA THR A 241 4.53 -9.01 0.65
C THR A 241 5.62 -7.95 0.49
N ILE A 242 6.80 -8.26 1.01
CA ILE A 242 7.95 -7.37 1.02
C ILE A 242 9.12 -8.11 0.39
N TRP A 243 9.85 -7.42 -0.49
CA TRP A 243 11.05 -7.92 -1.12
C TRP A 243 12.29 -7.24 -0.51
N PRO A 244 13.07 -7.95 0.31
CA PRO A 244 14.26 -7.41 0.96
C PRO A 244 15.40 -7.24 -0.04
N ALA A 245 16.24 -6.23 0.18
CA ALA A 245 17.42 -5.96 -0.64
C ALA A 245 18.38 -7.16 -0.65
N TYR A 246 19.11 -7.32 -1.76
CA TYR A 246 20.10 -8.38 -1.94
C TYR A 246 21.49 -8.02 -1.37
N ASP A 247 21.62 -6.89 -0.70
CA ASP A 247 22.89 -6.40 -0.16
C ASP A 247 23.23 -7.15 1.14
N SER A 248 24.35 -7.87 1.16
CA SER A 248 24.82 -8.58 2.36
C SER A 248 25.30 -7.64 3.46
N SER A 249 25.52 -6.35 3.16
CA SER A 249 25.92 -5.34 4.16
C SER A 249 24.86 -5.10 5.23
N ILE A 250 23.58 -5.42 4.93
CA ILE A 250 22.46 -5.21 5.86
C ILE A 250 22.26 -6.37 6.85
N VAL A 251 23.07 -7.44 6.76
CA VAL A 251 22.93 -8.60 7.65
C VAL A 251 23.26 -8.21 9.08
N GLY A 252 22.34 -8.50 10.00
CA GLY A 252 22.39 -8.09 11.40
C GLY A 252 21.74 -6.73 11.68
N ASP A 253 21.42 -5.97 10.63
CA ASP A 253 20.72 -4.69 10.78
C ASP A 253 19.22 -4.90 10.95
N THR A 254 18.56 -3.85 11.44
CA THR A 254 17.11 -3.76 11.60
C THR A 254 16.59 -2.49 10.93
N THR A 255 15.53 -2.62 10.15
CA THR A 255 14.77 -1.50 9.58
C THR A 255 13.41 -1.38 10.22
N GLU A 256 12.85 -0.19 10.15
CA GLU A 256 11.44 0.04 10.43
C GLU A 256 10.63 0.15 9.13
N ILE A 257 9.40 -0.33 9.18
CA ILE A 257 8.36 -0.06 8.20
C ILE A 257 7.31 0.77 8.92
N SER A 258 7.18 2.02 8.50
CA SER A 258 6.41 3.04 9.19
C SER A 258 5.32 3.60 8.28
N ALA A 259 4.53 4.54 8.81
CA ALA A 259 3.70 5.40 7.98
C ALA A 259 4.55 6.03 6.86
N GLY A 260 3.94 6.17 5.70
CA GLY A 260 4.48 6.85 4.55
C GLY A 260 3.47 7.84 3.98
N THR A 261 3.86 8.44 2.87
CA THR A 261 3.00 9.24 1.99
C THR A 261 3.06 8.63 0.60
N TYR A 262 1.98 8.81 -0.15
CA TYR A 262 1.91 8.51 -1.57
C TYR A 262 1.30 9.72 -2.26
N HIS A 263 1.98 10.30 -3.25
CA HIS A 263 1.54 11.59 -3.80
C HIS A 263 0.09 11.61 -4.32
N ASP A 264 -0.42 10.50 -4.84
CA ASP A 264 -1.81 10.40 -5.28
C ASP A 264 -2.75 10.11 -4.10
N ILE A 265 -2.41 9.26 -3.14
CA ILE A 265 -3.41 8.80 -2.14
C ILE A 265 -3.33 9.57 -0.82
N GLY A 266 -2.19 10.23 -0.58
CA GLY A 266 -1.88 10.85 0.70
C GLY A 266 -1.31 9.84 1.70
N ILE A 267 -1.78 9.95 2.94
CA ILE A 267 -1.27 9.21 4.10
C ILE A 267 -2.17 8.00 4.44
N THR A 268 -1.85 7.35 5.57
CA THR A 268 -2.74 6.35 6.18
C THR A 268 -3.96 7.03 6.78
N THR A 269 -5.16 6.66 6.32
CA THR A 269 -6.42 7.34 6.64
C THR A 269 -7.57 6.34 6.75
N PHE A 270 -8.46 6.55 7.71
CA PHE A 270 -9.78 5.92 7.78
C PHE A 270 -10.87 6.88 7.32
N CYS A 271 -11.95 6.32 6.79
CA CYS A 271 -13.12 7.05 6.37
C CYS A 271 -14.39 6.36 6.85
N ASP A 272 -15.34 7.18 7.27
CA ASP A 272 -16.67 6.77 7.70
C ASP A 272 -17.52 6.24 6.52
N PRO A 273 -18.69 5.63 6.78
CA PRO A 273 -19.56 5.11 5.74
C PRO A 273 -20.26 6.20 4.93
N ALA A 274 -20.39 7.42 5.45
CA ALA A 274 -20.99 8.51 4.69
C ALA A 274 -20.03 9.12 3.67
N GLY A 275 -18.71 8.99 3.87
CA GLY A 275 -17.71 9.72 3.09
C GLY A 275 -17.61 11.18 3.51
N LEU A 276 -17.91 11.48 4.77
CA LEU A 276 -17.96 12.83 5.34
C LEU A 276 -16.81 13.11 6.28
N GLU A 277 -16.25 12.07 6.90
CA GLU A 277 -15.20 12.23 7.91
C GLU A 277 -14.01 11.33 7.58
N GLU A 278 -12.83 11.96 7.52
CA GLU A 278 -11.53 11.28 7.44
C GLU A 278 -10.69 11.58 8.67
N TRP A 279 -10.00 10.55 9.15
CA TRP A 279 -9.09 10.68 10.28
C TRP A 279 -7.88 9.76 10.15
N ASN A 280 -6.79 10.16 10.80
CA ASN A 280 -5.54 9.42 10.76
C ASN A 280 -5.44 8.46 11.95
N PRO A 281 -5.43 7.14 11.72
CA PRO A 281 -5.09 6.21 12.79
C PRO A 281 -3.61 6.37 13.16
N VAL A 282 -3.29 6.10 14.43
CA VAL A 282 -1.91 6.04 14.89
C VAL A 282 -1.21 4.82 14.27
N THR A 283 -0.28 5.07 13.36
CA THR A 283 0.55 4.01 12.78
C THR A 283 1.70 3.64 13.71
N VAL A 284 1.70 2.39 14.17
CA VAL A 284 2.77 1.77 14.95
C VAL A 284 3.74 1.06 13.98
N PRO A 285 5.00 1.50 13.89
CA PRO A 285 5.96 0.91 12.95
C PRO A 285 6.31 -0.54 13.27
N GLY A 286 6.49 -1.33 12.20
CA GLY A 286 7.02 -2.68 12.27
C GLY A 286 8.53 -2.70 12.22
N LYS A 287 9.14 -3.70 12.88
CA LYS A 287 10.59 -3.92 12.85
C LYS A 287 10.92 -5.16 12.05
N VAL A 288 11.91 -5.05 11.18
CA VAL A 288 12.39 -6.17 10.36
C VAL A 288 13.90 -6.28 10.55
N THR A 289 14.36 -7.44 11.01
CA THR A 289 15.78 -7.74 11.21
C THR A 289 16.25 -8.69 10.12
N PHE A 290 17.33 -8.33 9.44
CA PHE A 290 17.86 -9.11 8.33
C PHE A 290 18.90 -10.11 8.83
N ILE A 291 18.72 -11.37 8.47
CA ILE A 291 19.72 -12.41 8.63
C ILE A 291 20.26 -12.81 7.26
N GLY A 292 21.54 -13.18 7.22
CA GLY A 292 22.17 -13.63 5.99
C GLY A 292 21.43 -14.82 5.39
N THR A 293 21.37 -14.88 4.07
CA THR A 293 21.14 -16.16 3.41
C THR A 293 22.17 -17.13 3.93
N ALA A 294 21.74 -18.36 4.16
CA ALA A 294 22.62 -19.48 4.37
C ALA A 294 23.46 -19.74 3.10
N CYS A 295 24.40 -18.84 2.82
CA CYS A 295 25.29 -18.79 1.67
C CYS A 295 24.70 -18.86 0.26
N HIS A 296 25.21 -18.01 -0.61
CA HIS A 296 24.93 -18.07 -2.04
C HIS A 296 25.92 -19.02 -2.72
N TYR A 297 25.49 -20.24 -3.00
CA TYR A 297 26.31 -21.25 -3.65
C TYR A 297 25.47 -22.10 -4.60
N ILE A 298 26.09 -22.64 -5.65
CA ILE A 298 25.47 -23.65 -6.51
C ILE A 298 25.77 -25.01 -5.93
N VAL A 299 24.75 -25.83 -5.74
CA VAL A 299 24.91 -27.17 -5.16
C VAL A 299 25.76 -28.02 -6.09
N GLY A 300 26.85 -28.59 -5.55
CA GLY A 300 27.84 -29.35 -6.32
C GLY A 300 28.98 -28.52 -6.93
N ASP A 301 28.94 -27.19 -6.91
CA ASP A 301 30.02 -26.30 -7.40
C ASP A 301 31.14 -26.16 -6.34
N VAL A 302 31.79 -27.27 -6.01
CA VAL A 302 32.81 -27.35 -4.95
C VAL A 302 34.02 -26.48 -5.25
N ASN A 303 34.32 -26.23 -6.54
CA ASN A 303 35.49 -25.45 -6.93
C ASN A 303 35.20 -23.96 -7.15
N GLY A 304 33.95 -23.50 -7.06
CA GLY A 304 33.57 -22.10 -7.24
C GLY A 304 33.55 -21.61 -8.68
N SER A 305 33.42 -22.50 -9.65
CA SER A 305 33.36 -22.20 -11.09
C SER A 305 31.99 -21.67 -11.56
N ARG A 306 30.99 -21.68 -10.67
CA ARG A 306 29.57 -21.43 -10.96
C ARG A 306 28.92 -22.46 -11.87
N THR A 307 29.53 -23.64 -12.00
CA THR A 307 29.00 -24.73 -12.81
C THR A 307 29.26 -26.06 -12.13
N TYR A 308 28.25 -26.93 -12.07
CA TYR A 308 28.44 -28.26 -11.49
C TYR A 308 28.92 -29.25 -12.56
N THR A 309 30.18 -29.65 -12.50
CA THR A 309 30.85 -30.51 -13.48
C THR A 309 31.70 -31.60 -12.82
N GLY A 310 32.27 -32.49 -13.64
CA GLY A 310 33.23 -33.49 -13.13
C GLY A 310 34.48 -32.87 -12.49
N LEU A 311 34.79 -31.59 -12.76
CA LEU A 311 35.92 -30.89 -12.12
C LEU A 311 35.65 -30.63 -10.62
N ASP A 312 34.39 -30.49 -10.22
CA ASP A 312 34.00 -30.31 -8.82
C ASP A 312 34.24 -31.58 -8.01
N VAL A 313 33.98 -32.74 -8.60
CA VAL A 313 34.30 -34.04 -8.01
C VAL A 313 35.81 -34.18 -7.81
N VAL A 314 36.61 -33.83 -8.82
CA VAL A 314 38.07 -33.88 -8.73
C VAL A 314 38.57 -32.93 -7.65
N TYR A 315 37.98 -31.74 -7.55
CA TYR A 315 38.31 -30.77 -6.52
C TYR A 315 37.95 -31.28 -5.12
N ALA A 316 36.76 -31.84 -4.93
CA ALA A 316 36.31 -32.45 -3.67
C ALA A 316 37.28 -33.56 -3.22
N VAL A 317 37.64 -34.48 -4.12
CA VAL A 317 38.60 -35.56 -3.82
C VAL A 317 39.97 -34.98 -3.44
N ARG A 318 40.41 -33.92 -4.13
CA ARG A 318 41.69 -33.26 -3.83
C ARG A 318 41.66 -32.62 -2.45
N TYR A 319 40.56 -31.97 -2.08
CA TYR A 319 40.35 -31.40 -0.75
C TYR A 319 40.49 -32.49 0.35
N PHE A 320 39.76 -33.60 0.25
CA PHE A 320 39.88 -34.70 1.24
C PHE A 320 41.26 -35.35 1.30
N LYS A 321 42.11 -35.17 0.29
CA LYS A 321 43.52 -35.59 0.27
C LYS A 321 44.49 -34.54 0.81
N GLY A 322 44.00 -33.48 1.46
CA GLY A 322 44.80 -32.38 2.01
C GLY A 322 45.05 -31.24 1.02
N GLY A 323 44.19 -31.09 0.02
CA GLY A 323 44.21 -29.96 -0.92
C GLY A 323 43.63 -28.67 -0.33
N PRO A 324 43.54 -27.61 -1.15
CA PRO A 324 42.88 -26.36 -0.76
C PRO A 324 41.42 -26.57 -0.35
N HIS A 325 40.97 -25.75 0.61
CA HIS A 325 39.58 -25.76 1.08
C HIS A 325 38.63 -25.21 -0.01
N PRO A 326 37.42 -25.77 -0.15
CA PRO A 326 36.37 -25.19 -1.00
C PRO A 326 36.07 -23.73 -0.63
N PRO A 327 35.71 -22.88 -1.62
CA PRO A 327 35.51 -21.44 -1.41
C PRO A 327 34.22 -21.12 -0.65
N TYR A 328 33.21 -21.98 -0.70
CA TYR A 328 31.93 -21.76 -0.02
C TYR A 328 31.90 -22.50 1.31
N SER A 329 32.22 -21.82 2.41
CA SER A 329 32.11 -22.31 3.79
C SER A 329 31.15 -21.45 4.60
N CYS A 330 30.15 -22.06 5.23
CA CYS A 330 28.99 -21.35 5.73
C CYS A 330 28.51 -21.92 7.04
N GLU A 331 28.03 -21.04 7.91
CA GLU A 331 27.35 -21.46 9.12
C GLU A 331 25.99 -22.04 8.74
N CYS A 332 25.73 -23.27 9.19
CA CYS A 332 24.51 -23.97 8.82
C CYS A 332 24.05 -24.88 9.97
N PRO A 333 22.79 -24.80 10.42
CA PRO A 333 21.89 -23.64 10.27
C PRO A 333 22.55 -22.35 10.80
N SER A 334 22.13 -21.19 10.30
CA SER A 334 22.61 -19.89 10.79
C SER A 334 22.43 -19.76 12.32
N GLY A 335 23.48 -19.33 13.03
CA GLY A 335 23.50 -19.22 14.49
C GLY A 335 23.80 -20.52 15.26
N SER A 336 24.08 -21.63 14.59
CA SER A 336 24.43 -22.90 15.24
C SER A 336 25.90 -23.01 15.69
N GLY A 337 26.77 -22.13 15.21
CA GLY A 337 28.23 -22.20 15.35
C GLY A 337 28.91 -23.23 14.45
N ASN A 338 28.15 -23.99 13.63
CA ASN A 338 28.69 -25.06 12.80
C ASN A 338 28.95 -24.57 11.38
N PHE A 339 30.21 -24.59 10.95
CA PHE A 339 30.61 -24.20 9.60
C PHE A 339 30.99 -25.43 8.77
N TRP A 340 30.42 -25.55 7.56
CA TRP A 340 30.85 -26.57 6.61
C TRP A 340 30.86 -26.06 5.17
N PHE A 341 31.44 -26.86 4.28
CA PHE A 341 31.57 -26.56 2.85
C PHE A 341 30.27 -26.91 2.12
N VAL A 342 29.29 -25.99 2.19
CA VAL A 342 27.91 -26.20 1.76
C VAL A 342 27.74 -26.57 0.28
N ALA A 343 28.60 -26.08 -0.61
CA ALA A 343 28.56 -26.46 -2.02
C ALA A 343 28.95 -27.93 -2.27
N GLY A 344 29.67 -28.54 -1.31
CA GLY A 344 30.07 -29.93 -1.37
C GLY A 344 29.08 -30.90 -0.74
N ASP A 345 28.12 -30.44 0.06
CA ASP A 345 27.03 -31.27 0.56
C ASP A 345 26.01 -31.47 -0.57
N ALA A 346 26.20 -32.56 -1.31
CA ALA A 346 25.46 -32.84 -2.54
C ALA A 346 24.36 -33.88 -2.34
N ASN A 347 24.25 -34.44 -1.12
CA ASN A 347 23.30 -35.50 -0.76
C ASN A 347 22.35 -35.08 0.38
N ALA A 348 22.22 -33.77 0.63
CA ALA A 348 21.38 -33.20 1.67
C ALA A 348 21.67 -33.71 3.10
N SER A 349 22.90 -34.13 3.40
CA SER A 349 23.27 -34.65 4.72
C SER A 349 23.62 -33.57 5.74
N CYS A 350 23.73 -32.31 5.31
CA CYS A 350 24.21 -31.20 6.12
C CYS A 350 25.63 -31.42 6.65
N THR A 351 26.44 -32.18 5.90
CA THR A 351 27.87 -32.39 6.15
C THR A 351 28.60 -32.56 4.82
N PHE A 352 29.87 -32.15 4.72
CA PHE A 352 30.68 -32.45 3.54
C PHE A 352 31.70 -33.55 3.84
N ASN A 353 31.46 -34.75 3.31
CA ASN A 353 32.29 -35.93 3.52
C ASN A 353 32.44 -36.80 2.25
N GLY A 354 33.03 -37.99 2.38
CA GLY A 354 33.27 -38.88 1.25
C GLY A 354 32.00 -39.42 0.57
N LEU A 355 30.86 -39.46 1.27
CA LEU A 355 29.57 -39.88 0.71
C LEU A 355 29.04 -38.87 -0.30
N ASP A 356 29.31 -37.58 -0.12
CA ASP A 356 28.96 -36.56 -1.09
C ASP A 356 29.68 -36.78 -2.41
N ILE A 357 30.96 -37.16 -2.38
CA ILE A 357 31.71 -37.50 -3.60
C ILE A 357 31.06 -38.69 -4.31
N VAL A 358 30.66 -39.72 -3.57
CA VAL A 358 29.97 -40.89 -4.15
C VAL A 358 28.64 -40.47 -4.78
N TYR A 359 27.89 -39.59 -4.12
CA TYR A 359 26.64 -39.04 -4.64
C TYR A 359 26.87 -38.20 -5.90
N MET A 360 27.87 -37.30 -5.89
CA MET A 360 28.22 -36.47 -7.04
C MET A 360 28.61 -37.33 -8.25
N VAL A 361 29.45 -38.35 -8.06
CA VAL A 361 29.85 -39.29 -9.14
C VAL A 361 28.66 -40.08 -9.66
N ARG A 362 27.75 -40.50 -8.78
CA ARG A 362 26.52 -41.21 -9.16
C ARG A 362 25.62 -40.31 -10.00
N ASN A 363 25.48 -39.04 -9.62
CA ASN A 363 24.68 -38.05 -10.30
C ASN A 363 25.08 -37.91 -11.79
N PHE A 364 26.38 -37.78 -12.05
CA PHE A 364 26.90 -37.71 -13.43
C PHE A 364 26.66 -38.97 -14.29
N ARG A 365 26.29 -40.10 -13.68
CA ARG A 365 26.15 -41.38 -14.40
C ARG A 365 24.71 -41.81 -14.63
N MET A 366 23.76 -41.49 -13.74
CA MET A 366 22.51 -42.26 -13.68
C MET A 366 21.22 -41.53 -13.25
N ASP A 367 21.23 -40.27 -12.81
CA ASP A 367 20.00 -39.64 -12.28
C ASP A 367 19.74 -38.22 -12.78
N PRO A 368 18.50 -37.87 -13.18
CA PRO A 368 18.08 -36.49 -13.49
C PRO A 368 17.83 -35.60 -12.26
N TRP A 369 18.10 -36.08 -11.04
CA TRP A 369 17.66 -35.43 -9.79
C TRP A 369 18.58 -34.31 -9.27
N GLY A 370 19.73 -34.06 -9.92
CA GLY A 370 20.62 -32.94 -9.55
C GLY A 370 21.26 -33.10 -8.16
N ALA A 371 22.25 -32.27 -7.83
CA ALA A 371 22.82 -32.29 -6.49
C ALA A 371 21.81 -31.69 -5.49
N GLU A 372 21.67 -32.29 -4.31
CA GLU A 372 20.67 -31.88 -3.32
C GLU A 372 21.32 -31.07 -2.19
N PRO A 373 20.88 -29.83 -1.92
CA PRO A 373 21.44 -29.01 -0.83
C PRO A 373 20.95 -29.49 0.54
N CYS A 374 21.71 -29.16 1.59
CA CYS A 374 21.21 -29.24 2.96
C CYS A 374 19.87 -28.48 3.09
N PRO A 375 18.82 -29.07 3.69
CA PRO A 375 17.53 -28.40 3.89
C PRO A 375 17.62 -27.12 4.75
N PHE A 376 18.64 -27.02 5.60
CA PHE A 376 18.89 -25.83 6.44
C PHE A 376 19.69 -24.74 5.75
N CYS A 377 20.26 -25.03 4.57
CA CYS A 377 21.03 -24.11 3.77
C CYS A 377 20.69 -24.33 2.29
N PRO A 378 19.53 -23.86 1.81
CA PRO A 378 19.18 -24.01 0.41
C PRO A 378 20.15 -23.20 -0.46
N GLY A 379 20.86 -23.89 -1.35
CA GLY A 379 21.69 -23.25 -2.38
C GLY A 379 20.84 -22.55 -3.43
N VAL A 380 21.49 -21.80 -4.32
CA VAL A 380 20.84 -21.28 -5.53
C VAL A 380 20.90 -22.32 -6.64
N HIS A 381 19.77 -22.51 -7.33
CA HIS A 381 19.63 -23.48 -8.43
C HIS A 381 20.18 -22.95 -9.74
#